data_AF-A0A0R2PV02-F1
#
_entry.id   AF-A0A0R2PV02-F1
#
_cell.length_a   1.000
_cell.length_b   1.000
_cell.length_c   1.000
_cell.angle_alpha   90.00
_cell.angle_beta   90.00
_cell.angle_gamma   90.00
#
_symmetry.space_group_name_H-M   'P 1'
#
loop_
_entity.id
_entity.type
_entity.pdbx_description
1 polymer ?
#
loop_
_entity_poly.entity_id
_entity_poly.type
_entity_poly.pdbx_seq_one_letter_code
_entity_poly.pdbx_strand_id
1 'polypeptide(L)' 'MGNFRGIPTPVCPACGGNLIQITASFDPDTYELDMYLLDNAQCANCQALLTAPTPSDYTAA' A
#
# COMPACT_ATOMS: atom_id res chain seq x y z
N MET A 1 -14.12 5.78 -6.95
CA MET A 1 -13.32 5.38 -8.13
C MET A 1 -13.28 3.86 -8.24
N GLY A 2 -12.61 3.28 -9.24
CA GLY A 2 -12.60 1.82 -9.48
C GLY A 2 -11.85 1.00 -8.42
N ASN A 3 -12.04 -0.32 -8.47
CA ASN A 3 -11.33 -1.31 -7.66
C ASN A 3 -10.20 -1.94 -8.48
N PHE A 4 -8.95 -1.74 -8.04
CA PHE A 4 -7.73 -2.23 -8.70
C PHE A 4 -6.92 -3.14 -7.78
N ARG A 5 -7.58 -3.79 -6.82
CA ARG A 5 -6.97 -4.82 -5.98
C ARG A 5 -6.57 -6.04 -6.80
N GLY A 6 -5.54 -6.76 -6.33
CA GLY A 6 -5.06 -8.01 -6.90
C GLY A 6 -3.57 -8.00 -7.24
N ILE A 7 -3.01 -6.84 -7.60
CA ILE A 7 -1.56 -6.67 -7.84
C ILE A 7 -1.06 -5.56 -6.89
N PRO A 8 -0.09 -5.84 -6.01
CA PRO A 8 0.56 -4.82 -5.20
C PRO A 8 1.14 -3.72 -6.09
N THR A 9 0.76 -2.47 -5.85
CA THR A 9 1.20 -1.35 -6.67
C THR A 9 1.65 -0.15 -5.84
N PRO A 10 2.85 0.41 -6.09
CA PRO A 10 3.30 1.64 -5.43
C PRO A 10 2.71 2.91 -6.07
N VAL A 11 2.09 2.79 -7.24
CA VAL A 11 1.49 3.91 -8.00
C VAL A 11 0.06 3.55 -8.38
N CYS A 12 -0.87 4.49 -8.18
CA CYS A 12 -2.26 4.29 -8.53
C CYS A 12 -2.42 4.17 -10.06
N PRO A 13 -2.91 3.03 -10.58
CA PRO A 13 -3.04 2.82 -12.03
C PRO A 13 -4.10 3.71 -12.68
N ALA A 14 -5.01 4.28 -11.87
CA ALA A 14 -6.12 5.09 -12.37
C ALA A 14 -5.81 6.58 -12.49
N CYS A 15 -4.92 7.12 -11.66
CA CYS A 15 -4.59 8.56 -11.67
C CYS A 15 -3.09 8.87 -11.67
N GLY A 16 -2.20 7.88 -11.52
CA GLY A 16 -0.75 8.06 -11.45
C GLY A 16 -0.21 8.58 -10.11
N GLY A 17 -1.05 8.77 -9.10
CA GLY A 17 -0.61 9.21 -7.76
C GLY A 17 0.19 8.14 -7.02
N ASN A 18 1.17 8.55 -6.21
CA ASN A 18 2.06 7.66 -5.45
C ASN A 18 1.84 7.72 -3.93
N LEU A 19 0.82 8.45 -3.47
CA LEU A 19 0.42 8.48 -2.06
C LEU A 19 -0.70 7.48 -1.84
N ILE A 20 -0.44 6.49 -0.98
CA ILE A 20 -1.37 5.40 -0.66
C ILE A 20 -1.68 5.44 0.83
N GLN A 21 -2.96 5.52 1.16
CA GLN A 21 -3.44 5.38 2.53
C GLN A 21 -3.61 3.89 2.84
N ILE A 22 -3.00 3.45 3.93
CA ILE A 22 -3.04 2.08 4.44
C ILE A 22 -3.36 2.09 5.93
N THR A 23 -3.84 0.97 6.44
CA THR A 23 -3.89 0.71 7.89
C THR A 23 -2.63 -0.05 8.28
N ALA A 24 -1.87 0.50 9.20
CA ALA A 24 -0.63 -0.10 9.72
C ALA A 24 -0.64 -0.13 11.25
N SER A 25 0.05 -1.11 11.83
CA SER A 25 0.49 -1.09 13.22
C SER A 25 1.94 -0.62 13.28
N PHE A 26 2.28 -0.05 14.42
CA PHE A 26 3.63 0.40 14.74
C PHE A 26 4.05 -0.24 16.04
N ASP A 27 5.32 -0.64 16.10
CA ASP A 27 5.91 -1.16 17.33
C ASP A 27 5.93 -0.03 18.39
N PRO A 28 5.40 -0.26 19.61
CA PRO A 28 5.24 0.79 20.60
C PRO A 28 6.55 1.26 21.24
N ASP A 29 7.63 0.47 21.14
CA ASP A 29 8.92 0.76 21.76
C ASP A 29 9.87 1.46 20.76
N THR A 30 9.86 1.03 19.49
CA THR A 30 10.75 1.52 18.43
C THR A 30 10.08 2.55 17.51
N TYR A 31 8.74 2.62 17.50
CA TYR A 31 7.93 3.42 16.58
C TYR A 31 8.12 3.06 15.09
N GLU A 32 8.71 1.90 14.81
CA GLU A 32 8.87 1.40 13.45
C GLU A 32 7.57 0.73 12.95
N LEU A 33 7.42 0.67 11.62
CA LEU A 33 6.29 0.01 10.98
C LEU A 33 6.43 -1.52 11.16
N ASP A 34 5.49 -2.12 11.88
CA ASP A 34 5.52 -3.56 12.18
C ASP A 34 4.76 -4.37 11.11
N MET A 35 3.48 -4.04 10.90
CA MET A 35 2.66 -4.66 9.85
C MET A 35 1.65 -3.68 9.25
N TYR A 36 1.15 -4.01 8.07
CA TYR A 36 0.09 -3.25 7.40
C TYR A 36 -0.83 -4.17 6.60
N LEU A 37 -2.06 -3.73 6.39
CA LEU A 37 -3.06 -4.50 5.65
C LEU A 37 -2.93 -4.27 4.13
N LEU A 38 -2.86 -5.37 3.37
CA LEU A 38 -2.75 -5.31 1.91
C LEU A 38 -4.06 -4.90 1.25
N ASP A 39 -5.17 -5.52 1.67
CA ASP A 39 -6.51 -5.29 1.10
C ASP A 39 -7.29 -4.20 1.82
N ASN A 40 -6.61 -3.18 2.35
CA ASN A 40 -7.24 -1.96 2.86
C ASN A 40 -6.60 -0.68 2.31
N ALA A 41 -5.86 -0.78 1.21
CA ALA A 41 -5.20 0.37 0.61
C ALA A 41 -6.14 1.19 -0.27
N GLN A 42 -5.96 2.52 -0.25
CA GLN A 42 -6.60 3.43 -1.17
C GLN A 42 -5.66 4.54 -1.64
N CYS A 43 -5.83 5.03 -2.87
CA CYS A 43 -5.07 6.19 -3.33
C CYS A 43 -5.54 7.47 -2.61
N ALA A 44 -4.60 8.25 -2.07
CA ALA A 44 -4.91 9.49 -1.35
C ALA A 44 -5.49 10.59 -2.28
N ASN A 45 -5.15 10.57 -3.58
CA ASN A 45 -5.57 11.59 -4.52
C ASN A 45 -7.00 11.38 -5.04
N CYS A 46 -7.38 10.13 -5.29
CA CYS A 46 -8.54 9.79 -6.10
C CYS A 46 -9.39 8.66 -5.52
N GLN A 47 -8.98 8.08 -4.38
CA GLN A 47 -9.73 7.09 -3.62
C GLN A 47 -10.03 5.80 -4.40
N ALA A 48 -9.19 5.41 -5.36
CA ALA A 48 -9.22 4.03 -5.90
C ALA A 48 -8.88 3.05 -4.80
N LEU A 49 -9.55 1.90 -4.79
CA LEU A 49 -9.18 0.77 -3.95
C LEU A 49 -7.98 0.06 -4.59
N LEU A 50 -6.92 -0.12 -3.82
CA LEU A 50 -5.65 -0.70 -4.25
C LEU A 50 -5.31 -1.89 -3.34
N THR A 51 -4.36 -2.72 -3.78
CA THR A 51 -3.60 -3.62 -2.90
C THR A 51 -2.30 -2.91 -2.52
N ALA A 52 -2.01 -2.81 -1.22
CA ALA A 52 -0.82 -2.11 -0.73
C ALA A 52 0.47 -2.70 -1.35
N PRO A 53 1.48 -1.87 -1.65
CA PRO A 53 2.76 -2.37 -2.13
C PRO A 53 3.43 -3.21 -1.05
N THR A 54 3.97 -4.37 -1.44
CA THR A 54 4.83 -5.19 -0.59
C THR A 54 6.29 -5.08 -1.07
N PRO A 55 7.28 -5.19 -0.15
CA PRO A 55 8.65 -5.43 -0.54
C PRO A 55 8.73 -6.60 -1.52
N SER A 56 9.68 -6.52 -2.45
CA SER A 56 9.91 -7.62 -3.40
C SER A 56 10.36 -8.86 -2.63
N ASP A 57 9.70 -10.00 -2.88
CA ASP A 57 10.05 -11.30 -2.25
C ASP A 57 11.46 -11.81 -2.62
N TYR A 58 12.12 -11.17 -3.59
CA TYR A 58 13.46 -11.54 -4.02
C TYR A 58 14.50 -10.86 -3.13
N THR A 59 15.26 -11.66 -2.38
CA THR A 59 16.54 -11.21 -1.83
C THR A 59 17.39 -10.64 -2.97
N ALA A 60 17.91 -9.43 -2.77
CA ALA A 60 18.97 -8.91 -3.62
C ALA A 60 20.10 -9.95 -3.63
N ALA A 61 20.34 -10.55 -4.79
CA ALA A 61 21.46 -11.46 -5.03
C ALA A 61 22.80 -10.72 -5.00
#